data_AF-A0A537A148-F1
#
_entry.id   AF-A0A537A148-F1
#
_cell.length_a   1.000
_cell.length_b   1.000
_cell.length_c   1.000
_cell.angle_alpha   90.00
_cell.angle_beta   90.00
_cell.angle_gamma   90.00
#
_symmetry.space_group_name_H-M   'P 1'
#
loop_
_entity.id
_entity.type
_entity.pdbx_description
1 polymer ?
#
loop_
_entity_poly.entity_id
_entity_poly.type
_entity_poly.pdbx_seq_one_letter_code
_entity_poly.pdbx_strand_id
1 'polypeptide(L)' 'AELLARRAARQRELDAGKLPGFLPETRAIREARWICAAIPADIRDRRVEITGPVDRKMIINALNSG' A
#
# COMPACT_ATOMS: atom_id res chain seq x y z
N ALA A 1 -12.80 14.46 0.42
CA ALA A 1 -14.07 13.94 0.95
C ALA A 1 -14.62 12.78 0.11
N GLU A 2 -14.61 12.87 -1.22
CA GLU A 2 -15.18 11.85 -2.12
C GLU A 2 -14.69 10.40 -1.86
N LEU A 3 -13.37 10.19 -1.72
CA LEU A 3 -12.83 8.85 -1.47
C LEU A 3 -13.31 8.26 -0.13
N LEU A 4 -13.47 9.08 0.90
CA LEU A 4 -14.01 8.62 2.19
C LEU A 4 -15.49 8.22 2.07
N ALA A 5 -16.28 8.98 1.30
CA ALA A 5 -17.66 8.61 1.00
C ALA A 5 -17.75 7.29 0.21
N ARG A 6 -16.87 7.09 -0.78
CA ARG A 6 -16.78 5.82 -1.53
C ARG A 6 -16.40 4.63 -0.63
N ARG A 7 -15.53 4.83 0.37
CA ARG A 7 -15.22 3.79 1.38
C ARG A 7 -16.46 3.40 2.18
N ALA A 8 -17.22 4.38 2.66
CA ALA A 8 -18.48 4.11 3.38
C ALA A 8 -19.52 3.40 2.50
N ALA A 9 -19.63 3.78 1.22
CA ALA A 9 -20.51 3.09 0.28
C ALA A 9 -20.08 1.65 0.04
N ARG A 10 -18.78 1.42 -0.18
CA ARG A 10 -18.24 0.06 -0.37
C ARG A 10 -18.48 -0.81 0.86
N GLN A 11 -18.31 -0.26 2.07
CA GLN A 11 -18.57 -1.01 3.30
C GLN A 11 -20.03 -1.51 3.36
N ARG A 12 -21.01 -0.66 3.04
CA ARG A 12 -22.43 -1.08 2.99
C ARG A 12 -22.69 -2.24 2.03
N GLU A 13 -21.99 -2.29 0.89
CA GLU A 13 -22.09 -3.43 -0.02
C GLU A 13 -21.51 -4.72 0.59
N LEU A 14 -20.37 -4.61 1.29
CA LEU A 14 -19.75 -5.75 1.97
C LEU A 14 -20.64 -6.28 3.08
N ASP A 15 -21.22 -5.38 3.89
CA ASP A 15 -22.16 -5.71 4.97
C ASP A 15 -23.43 -6.40 4.43
N ALA A 16 -23.84 -6.07 3.20
CA ALA A 16 -24.95 -6.72 2.48
C ALA A 16 -24.58 -8.10 1.88
N GLY A 17 -23.40 -8.65 2.18
CA GLY A 17 -22.97 -9.99 1.79
C GLY A 17 -22.13 -10.05 0.50
N LYS A 18 -21.84 -8.91 -0.15
CA LYS A 18 -20.93 -8.90 -1.30
C LYS A 18 -19.49 -9.10 -0.82
N LEU A 19 -18.84 -10.20 -1.17
CA LEU A 19 -17.44 -10.41 -0.81
C LEU A 19 -16.48 -9.61 -1.72
N PRO A 20 -15.28 -9.24 -1.22
CA PRO A 20 -14.21 -8.72 -2.07
C PRO A 20 -13.78 -9.75 -3.13
N GLY A 21 -13.46 -9.27 -4.33
CA GLY A 21 -12.99 -10.11 -5.42
C GLY A 21 -12.27 -9.27 -6.48
N PHE A 22 -11.72 -9.95 -7.49
CA PHE A 22 -11.07 -9.25 -8.60
C PHE A 22 -12.10 -8.53 -9.47
N LEU A 23 -11.85 -7.25 -9.72
CA LEU A 23 -12.68 -6.43 -10.59
C LEU A 23 -12.52 -6.85 -12.06
N PRO A 24 -13.61 -7.22 -12.78
CA PRO A 24 -13.55 -7.54 -14.20
C PRO A 24 -13.01 -6.39 -15.06
N GLU A 25 -13.35 -5.15 -14.72
CA GLU A 25 -12.97 -3.94 -15.46
C GLU A 25 -11.45 -3.67 -15.45
N THR A 26 -10.70 -4.21 -14.48
CA THR A 26 -9.23 -4.08 -14.43
C THR A 26 -8.50 -5.33 -14.92
N ARG A 27 -9.21 -6.29 -15.52
CA ARG A 27 -8.63 -7.54 -16.04
C ARG A 27 -7.51 -7.28 -17.06
N ALA A 28 -7.75 -6.40 -18.02
CA ALA A 28 -6.76 -6.07 -19.06
C ALA A 28 -5.43 -5.55 -18.47
N ILE A 29 -5.47 -4.84 -17.34
CA ILE A 29 -4.26 -4.37 -16.65
C ILE A 29 -3.51 -5.53 -16.00
N ARG A 30 -4.22 -6.49 -15.39
CA ARG A 30 -3.59 -7.66 -14.74
C ARG A 30 -2.98 -8.64 -15.73
N GLU A 31 -3.55 -8.75 -16.93
CA GLU A 31 -3.10 -9.66 -17.99
C GLU A 31 -2.08 -9.01 -18.94
N ALA A 32 -1.94 -7.68 -18.91
CA ALA A 32 -0.95 -6.96 -19.72
C ALA A 32 0.48 -7.17 -19.21
N ARG A 33 1.44 -7.15 -20.12
CA ARG A 33 2.88 -7.17 -19.79
C ARG A 33 3.37 -5.76 -19.48
N TRP A 34 3.48 -5.43 -18.20
CA TRP A 34 4.05 -4.17 -17.74
C TRP A 34 4.88 -4.39 -16.47
N ILE A 35 5.76 -3.44 -16.19
CA ILE A 35 6.53 -3.36 -14.95
C ILE A 35 6.46 -1.92 -14.42
N CYS A 36 6.69 -1.75 -13.12
CA CYS A 36 6.93 -0.43 -12.55
C CYS A 36 8.19 0.22 -13.14
N ALA A 37 8.37 1.51 -12.89
CA ALA A 37 9.62 2.20 -13.21
C ALA A 37 10.84 1.55 -12.52
N ALA A 38 12.04 1.83 -13.05
CA ALA A 38 13.28 1.25 -12.52
C ALA A 38 13.50 1.61 -11.05
N ILE A 39 14.00 0.64 -10.28
CA ILE A 39 14.20 0.78 -8.82
C ILE A 39 15.53 1.53 -8.54
N PRO A 40 15.48 2.70 -7.87
CA PRO A 40 16.67 3.43 -7.41
C PRO A 40 17.57 2.56 -6.52
N ALA A 41 18.89 2.80 -6.56
CA ALA A 41 19.89 1.92 -5.93
C ALA A 41 19.75 1.81 -4.40
N ASP A 42 19.40 2.91 -3.74
CA ASP A 42 19.19 3.05 -2.30
C ASP A 42 18.01 2.22 -1.76
N ILE A 43 17.01 1.93 -2.58
CA ILE A 43 15.83 1.14 -2.16
C ILE A 43 15.79 -0.27 -2.76
N ARG A 44 16.87 -0.75 -3.37
CA ARG A 44 16.95 -2.13 -3.89
C ARG A 44 17.03 -3.16 -2.78
N ASP A 45 17.71 -2.82 -1.68
CA ASP A 45 17.89 -3.70 -0.53
C ASP A 45 17.10 -3.15 0.66
N ARG A 46 15.91 -3.74 0.88
CA ARG A 46 14.98 -3.40 1.96
C ARG A 46 14.68 -4.64 2.81
N ARG A 47 15.70 -5.47 3.05
CA ARG A 47 15.57 -6.75 3.76
C ARG A 47 14.98 -6.63 5.16
N VAL A 48 15.21 -5.49 5.81
CA VAL A 48 14.68 -5.15 7.14
C VAL A 48 14.30 -3.67 7.10
N GLU A 49 13.10 -3.37 7.62
CA GLU A 49 12.60 -2.01 7.81
C GLU A 49 12.16 -1.83 9.25
N ILE A 50 12.52 -0.70 9.84
CA ILE A 50 12.07 -0.29 11.17
C ILE A 50 11.02 0.81 11.04
N THR A 51 9.97 0.73 11.86
CA THR A 51 8.97 1.78 11.98
C THR A 51 9.01 2.36 13.40
N GLY A 52 8.70 3.64 13.53
CA GLY A 52 8.75 4.32 14.82
C GLY A 52 8.14 5.72 14.78
N PRO A 53 7.93 6.33 15.96
CA PRO A 53 7.46 7.71 16.06
C PRO A 53 8.50 8.71 15.55
N VAL A 54 8.04 9.94 15.27
CA VAL A 54 8.89 11.03 14.73
C VAL A 54 9.61 11.85 15.82
N ASP A 55 9.64 11.36 17.06
CA ASP A 55 10.39 12.06 18.11
C ASP A 55 11.90 11.93 17.87
N ARG A 56 12.64 12.96 18.31
CA ARG A 56 14.07 13.10 18.01
C ARG A 56 14.89 11.89 18.43
N LYS A 57 14.59 11.31 19.60
CA LYS A 57 15.36 10.17 20.13
C LYS A 57 15.09 8.93 19.28
N MET A 58 13.83 8.70 18.91
CA MET A 58 13.45 7.53 18.12
C MET A 58 13.94 7.61 16.68
N ILE A 59 13.98 8.79 16.07
CA ILE A 59 14.61 8.96 14.74
C ILE A 59 16.08 8.52 14.79
N ILE A 60 16.83 9.00 15.78
CA ILE A 60 18.26 8.64 15.92
C ILE A 60 18.42 7.15 16.14
N ASN A 61 17.62 6.55 17.03
CA ASN A 61 17.68 5.12 17.31
C ASN A 61 17.34 4.28 16.06
N ALA A 62 16.32 4.68 15.31
CA ALA A 62 15.88 3.97 14.12
C ALA A 62 16.93 4.04 12.99
N LEU A 63 17.58 5.19 12.79
CA LEU A 63 18.65 5.32 11.80
C LEU A 63 19.93 4.56 12.17
N ASN A 64 20.10 4.18 13.44
CA ASN A 64 21.27 3.46 13.94
C ASN A 64 21.00 1.98 14.27
N SER A 65 19.84 1.42 13.88
CA SER A 65 19.39 0.10 14.35
C SER A 65 19.96 -1.11 13.60
N GLY A 66 20.82 -0.90 12.60
CA GLY A 66 21.37 -1.94 11.73
C GLY A 66 22.02 -1.33 10.51
#